data_AF-A0A1M2ZYH6-F1
#
_entry.id   AF-A0A1M2ZYH6-F1
#
_cell.length_a   1.000
_cell.length_b   1.000
_cell.length_c   1.000
_cell.angle_alpha   90.00
_cell.angle_beta   90.00
_cell.angle_gamma   90.00
#
_symmetry.space_group_name_H-M   'P 1'
#
loop_
_entity.id
_entity.type
_entity.pdbx_description
1 polymer ?
#
loop_
_entity_poly.entity_id
_entity_poly.type
_entity_poly.pdbx_seq_one_letter_code
_entity_poly.pdbx_strand_id
1 'polypeptide(L)'
;MAATSTTEAERFTPPWRETDAKKPVYLIRAGSLIERSQIEAELSGVYDAGRVYSFELRQAMKDGILHLLADDPEIDRVIELVDRDADARAEDGETPELPPEDERLLADISNILRQHWRAYGDLVAQIERRREIAPILAFQRFVVGWENLPVPFARDRQGRIPESSLIKLDPIEMKAVGNRAYALLYPELDAEKNSAAPSSSEDGPKISDSADTTATGGKSTGRSGRKTPA
;
A
#
# COMPACT_ATOMS: atom_id res chain seq x y z
N MET A 1 -15.03 3.36 12.66
CA MET A 1 -14.27 2.10 12.55
C MET A 1 -15.19 0.93 12.87
N ALA A 2 -15.34 -0.04 11.97
CA ALA A 2 -15.86 -1.35 12.31
C ALA A 2 -14.65 -2.25 12.62
N ALA A 3 -14.64 -2.93 13.76
CA ALA A 3 -13.57 -3.88 14.07
C ALA A 3 -13.73 -5.13 13.18
N THR A 4 -12.81 -5.34 12.25
CA THR A 4 -12.88 -6.47 11.32
C THR A 4 -12.70 -7.78 12.09
N SER A 5 -13.79 -8.53 12.26
CA SER A 5 -13.78 -9.78 13.01
C SER A 5 -12.90 -10.83 12.33
N THR A 6 -11.99 -11.43 13.09
CA THR A 6 -11.13 -12.54 12.62
C THR A 6 -11.84 -13.90 12.66
N THR A 7 -13.06 -13.95 13.21
CA THR A 7 -13.88 -15.18 13.33
C THR A 7 -15.15 -15.14 12.48
N GLU A 8 -15.65 -13.97 12.10
CA GLU A 8 -16.80 -13.82 11.19
C GLU A 8 -16.34 -13.86 9.72
N ALA A 9 -17.20 -14.36 8.85
CA ALA A 9 -16.91 -14.50 7.42
C ALA A 9 -17.79 -13.58 6.57
N GLU A 10 -17.14 -12.63 5.89
CA GLU A 10 -17.72 -11.85 4.80
C GLU A 10 -18.13 -12.78 3.65
N ARG A 11 -19.28 -12.50 3.04
CA ARG A 11 -19.76 -13.19 1.84
C ARG A 11 -19.39 -12.37 0.61
N PHE A 12 -18.50 -12.89 -0.23
CA PHE A 12 -18.00 -12.21 -1.43
C PHE A 12 -18.33 -13.00 -2.70
N THR A 13 -18.72 -12.28 -3.76
CA THR A 13 -18.89 -12.79 -5.12
C THR A 13 -18.08 -11.88 -6.05
N PRO A 14 -17.30 -12.40 -7.02
CA PRO A 14 -16.63 -11.55 -8.01
C PRO A 14 -17.67 -10.74 -8.81
N PRO A 15 -17.49 -9.41 -9.01
CA PRO A 15 -18.54 -8.55 -9.58
C PRO A 15 -19.12 -9.03 -10.91
N TRP A 16 -18.29 -9.60 -11.78
CA TRP A 16 -18.69 -10.15 -13.09
C TRP A 16 -19.52 -11.45 -13.01
N ARG A 17 -19.83 -11.93 -11.80
CA ARG A 17 -20.62 -13.14 -11.52
C ARG A 17 -21.89 -12.83 -10.72
N GLU A 18 -22.13 -11.57 -10.34
CA GLU A 18 -23.24 -11.22 -9.45
C GLU A 18 -24.63 -11.49 -10.01
N THR A 19 -24.75 -11.54 -11.35
CA THR A 19 -25.96 -11.79 -12.13
C THR A 19 -26.19 -13.27 -12.45
N ASP A 20 -25.27 -14.17 -12.11
CA ASP A 20 -25.43 -15.60 -12.36
C ASP A 20 -26.55 -16.21 -11.50
N ALA A 21 -27.43 -17.00 -12.13
CA ALA A 21 -28.48 -17.75 -11.45
C ALA A 21 -27.98 -18.76 -10.40
N LYS A 22 -26.67 -19.09 -10.43
CA LYS A 22 -25.95 -19.85 -9.40
C LYS A 22 -24.60 -19.21 -9.09
N LYS A 23 -24.59 -17.90 -8.79
CA LYS A 23 -23.35 -17.16 -8.52
C LYS A 23 -22.49 -17.81 -7.43
N PRO A 24 -21.16 -17.91 -7.62
CA PRO A 24 -20.26 -18.42 -6.59
C PRO A 24 -20.22 -17.44 -5.42
N VAL A 25 -20.31 -17.96 -4.21
CA VAL A 25 -20.12 -17.16 -2.99
C VAL A 25 -18.95 -17.73 -2.21
N TYR A 26 -17.96 -16.89 -1.94
CA TYR A 26 -16.79 -17.22 -1.15
C TYR A 26 -16.97 -16.64 0.26
N LEU A 27 -16.66 -17.43 1.28
CA LEU A 27 -16.70 -17.00 2.68
C LEU A 27 -15.28 -16.60 3.10
N ILE A 28 -15.05 -15.32 3.37
CA ILE A 28 -13.74 -14.74 3.64
C ILE A 28 -13.70 -14.15 5.04
N ARG A 29 -12.75 -14.55 5.88
CA ARG A 29 -12.51 -13.89 7.18
C ARG A 29 -11.33 -12.93 7.11
N ALA A 30 -11.21 -12.02 8.07
CA ALA A 30 -9.93 -11.34 8.32
C ALA A 30 -8.89 -12.30 8.91
N GLY A 31 -7.62 -12.08 8.57
CA GLY A 31 -6.49 -12.74 9.22
C GLY A 31 -6.09 -12.05 10.51
N SER A 32 -5.63 -12.82 11.49
CA SER A 32 -5.02 -12.27 12.71
C SER A 32 -3.63 -11.66 12.42
N LEU A 33 -3.13 -10.82 13.33
CA LEU A 33 -1.78 -10.22 13.21
C LEU A 33 -0.68 -11.28 13.04
N ILE A 34 -0.80 -12.44 13.70
CA ILE A 34 0.15 -13.55 13.56
C ILE A 34 0.10 -14.14 12.14
N GLU A 35 -1.10 -14.32 11.58
CA GLU A 35 -1.27 -14.85 10.22
C GLU A 35 -0.82 -13.84 9.15
N ARG A 36 -1.02 -12.54 9.39
CA ARG A 36 -0.44 -11.44 8.59
C ARG A 36 1.09 -11.49 8.59
N SER A 37 1.72 -11.68 9.74
CA SER A 37 3.18 -11.86 9.82
C SER A 37 3.65 -13.15 9.14
N GLN A 38 2.88 -14.24 9.21
CA GLN A 38 3.20 -15.50 8.52
C GLN A 38 3.13 -15.38 7.00
N ILE A 39 2.08 -14.75 6.43
CA ILE A 39 1.98 -14.60 4.97
C ILE A 39 3.04 -13.63 4.43
N GLU A 40 3.40 -12.57 5.18
CA GLU A 40 4.49 -11.67 4.79
C GLU A 40 5.87 -12.34 4.86
N ALA A 41 6.14 -13.17 5.88
CA ALA A 41 7.38 -13.95 5.96
C ALA A 41 7.48 -15.06 4.91
N GLU A 42 6.34 -15.65 4.54
CA GLU A 42 6.25 -16.63 3.44
C GLU A 42 6.48 -15.96 2.08
N LEU A 43 5.89 -14.78 1.86
CA LEU A 43 6.12 -13.96 0.67
C LEU A 43 7.58 -13.51 0.54
N SER A 44 8.18 -12.93 1.59
CA SER A 44 9.57 -12.46 1.53
C SER A 44 10.59 -13.60 1.46
N GLY A 45 10.36 -14.70 2.18
CA GLY A 45 11.32 -15.80 2.29
C GLY A 45 11.24 -16.85 1.19
N VAL A 46 10.06 -17.43 0.93
CA VAL A 46 9.91 -18.58 0.02
C VAL A 46 9.79 -18.15 -1.44
N TYR A 47 9.16 -17.00 -1.66
CA TYR A 47 8.74 -16.54 -2.99
C TYR A 47 9.51 -15.33 -3.51
N ASP A 48 10.45 -14.79 -2.72
CA ASP A 48 11.18 -13.55 -3.01
C ASP A 48 10.23 -12.43 -3.48
N ALA A 49 9.14 -12.26 -2.74
CA ALA A 49 7.97 -11.45 -3.03
C ALA A 49 7.63 -10.52 -1.85
N GLY A 50 8.67 -10.08 -1.12
CA GLY A 50 8.56 -9.14 -0.02
C GLY A 50 8.01 -7.77 -0.47
N ARG A 51 7.67 -6.90 0.48
CA ARG A 51 7.29 -5.53 0.13
C ARG A 51 8.48 -4.81 -0.52
N VAL A 52 8.19 -4.08 -1.58
CA VAL A 52 9.02 -2.98 -2.09
C VAL A 52 8.25 -1.70 -1.80
N TYR A 53 8.92 -0.72 -1.21
CA TYR A 53 8.36 0.59 -0.91
C TYR A 53 8.64 1.56 -2.06
N SER A 54 7.74 2.52 -2.29
CA SER A 54 7.85 3.47 -3.41
C SER A 54 9.17 4.26 -3.42
N PHE A 55 9.72 4.56 -2.23
CA PHE A 55 11.01 5.25 -2.09
C PHE A 55 12.20 4.39 -2.54
N GLU A 56 12.16 3.06 -2.33
CA GLU A 56 13.22 2.14 -2.77
C GLU A 56 13.25 2.07 -4.30
N LEU A 57 12.07 1.97 -4.92
CA LEU A 57 11.90 1.94 -6.36
C LEU A 57 12.31 3.28 -7.01
N ARG A 58 11.90 4.42 -6.43
CA ARG A 58 12.31 5.77 -6.85
C ARG A 58 13.83 5.97 -6.76
N GLN A 59 14.45 5.54 -5.66
CA GLN A 59 15.90 5.64 -5.48
C GLN A 59 16.63 4.75 -6.49
N ALA A 60 16.26 3.47 -6.62
CA ALA A 60 16.87 2.56 -7.59
C ALA A 60 16.70 3.04 -9.04
N MET A 61 15.59 3.71 -9.37
CA MET A 61 15.36 4.36 -10.66
C MET A 61 16.34 5.52 -10.89
N LYS A 62 16.45 6.44 -9.92
CA LYS A 62 17.36 7.61 -9.98
C LYS A 62 18.84 7.20 -10.02
N ASP A 63 19.25 6.21 -9.22
CA ASP A 63 20.60 5.65 -9.25
C ASP A 63 20.95 5.07 -10.63
N GLY A 64 19.99 4.39 -11.26
CA GLY A 64 20.16 3.81 -12.60
C GLY A 64 20.20 4.85 -13.71
N ILE A 65 19.43 5.94 -13.59
CA ILE A 65 19.50 7.10 -14.48
C ILE A 65 20.89 7.76 -14.38
N LEU A 66 21.33 8.06 -13.15
CA LEU A 66 22.66 8.63 -12.88
C LEU A 66 23.82 7.72 -13.34
N HIS A 67 23.59 6.41 -13.45
CA HIS A 67 24.60 5.46 -13.93
C HIS A 67 24.60 5.25 -15.45
N LEU A 68 23.43 5.12 -16.08
CA LEU A 68 23.31 4.75 -17.49
C LEU A 68 23.20 5.96 -18.44
N LEU A 69 22.74 7.11 -17.94
CA LEU A 69 22.52 8.33 -18.72
C LEU A 69 23.46 9.47 -18.27
N ALA A 70 24.61 9.14 -17.68
CA ALA A 70 25.54 10.10 -17.06
C ALA A 70 26.07 11.20 -17.99
N ASP A 71 26.12 10.93 -19.30
CA ASP A 71 26.55 11.87 -20.35
C ASP A 71 25.35 12.55 -21.08
N ASP A 72 24.10 12.29 -20.65
CA ASP A 72 22.88 12.82 -21.28
C ASP A 72 22.56 14.24 -20.79
N PRO A 73 22.40 15.24 -21.68
CA PRO A 73 22.11 16.62 -21.28
C PRO A 73 20.72 16.84 -20.67
N GLU A 74 19.80 15.87 -20.76
CA GLU A 74 18.47 15.95 -20.14
C GLU A 74 18.37 15.18 -18.81
N ILE A 75 19.49 14.68 -18.26
CA ILE A 75 19.51 13.87 -17.04
C ILE A 75 18.79 14.52 -15.83
N ASP A 76 18.96 15.83 -15.64
CA ASP A 76 18.30 16.57 -14.55
C ASP A 76 16.78 16.66 -14.77
N ARG A 77 16.32 16.94 -16.00
CA ARG A 77 14.88 16.92 -16.38
C ARG A 77 14.28 15.54 -16.12
N VAL A 78 14.99 14.49 -16.49
CA VAL A 78 14.56 13.09 -16.28
C VAL A 78 14.42 12.79 -14.79
N ILE A 79 15.33 13.28 -13.95
CA ILE A 79 15.26 13.09 -12.49
C ILE A 79 14.08 13.88 -11.89
N GLU A 80 13.88 15.15 -12.27
CA GLU A 80 12.71 15.94 -11.86
C GLU A 80 11.39 15.29 -12.29
N LEU A 81 11.34 14.69 -13.48
CA LEU A 81 10.17 13.96 -13.98
C LEU A 81 9.87 12.69 -13.16
N VAL A 82 10.89 11.92 -12.76
CA VAL A 82 10.75 10.76 -11.87
C VAL A 82 10.30 11.19 -10.47
N ASP A 83 10.83 12.30 -9.95
CA ASP A 83 10.40 12.85 -8.67
C ASP A 83 8.93 13.28 -8.71
N ARG A 84 8.53 14.05 -9.74
CA ARG A 84 7.15 14.52 -9.96
C ARG A 84 6.14 13.38 -10.10
N ASP A 85 6.48 12.31 -10.83
CA ASP A 85 5.63 11.12 -10.94
C ASP A 85 5.48 10.38 -9.59
N ALA A 86 6.56 10.29 -8.81
CA ALA A 86 6.54 9.62 -7.52
C ALA A 86 5.79 10.42 -6.44
N ASP A 87 5.89 11.75 -6.45
CA ASP A 87 5.24 12.62 -5.47
C ASP A 87 3.72 12.73 -5.71
N ALA A 88 3.26 12.94 -6.95
CA ALA A 88 1.83 12.98 -7.25
C ALA A 88 1.10 11.65 -6.94
N ARG A 89 1.77 10.51 -7.18
CA ARG A 89 1.26 9.16 -6.79
C ARG A 89 1.21 8.94 -5.27
N ALA A 90 1.89 9.78 -4.48
CA ALA A 90 1.87 9.74 -3.03
C ALA A 90 0.84 10.68 -2.40
N GLU A 91 0.52 11.80 -3.06
CA GLU A 91 -0.44 12.80 -2.59
C GLU A 91 -1.91 12.39 -2.86
N ASP A 92 -2.29 12.21 -4.13
CA ASP A 92 -3.68 11.89 -4.50
C ASP A 92 -3.94 10.37 -4.62
N GLY A 93 -2.88 9.58 -4.80
CA GLY A 93 -2.98 8.13 -5.03
C GLY A 93 -3.57 7.74 -6.40
N GLU A 94 -3.84 8.73 -7.25
CA GLU A 94 -4.11 8.57 -8.69
C GLU A 94 -2.80 8.60 -9.49
N THR A 95 -2.88 8.47 -10.81
CA THR A 95 -1.70 8.68 -11.68
C THR A 95 -1.73 10.13 -12.16
N PRO A 96 -0.63 10.91 -12.03
CA PRO A 96 -0.61 12.28 -12.52
C PRO A 96 -0.93 12.36 -14.02
N GLU A 97 -1.72 13.36 -14.41
CA GLU A 97 -1.85 13.74 -15.82
C GLU A 97 -0.54 14.37 -16.31
N LEU A 98 0.40 13.51 -16.68
CA LEU A 98 1.65 13.90 -17.34
C LEU A 98 1.37 14.18 -18.84
N PRO A 99 2.16 15.07 -19.47
CA PRO A 99 2.18 15.15 -20.94
C PRO A 99 2.47 13.76 -21.55
N PRO A 100 1.78 13.32 -22.63
CA PRO A 100 2.00 11.98 -23.22
C PRO A 100 3.44 11.72 -23.71
N GLU A 101 4.23 12.78 -23.91
CA GLU A 101 5.67 12.72 -24.17
C GLU A 101 6.49 12.40 -22.91
N ASP A 102 6.13 12.95 -21.76
CA ASP A 102 6.73 12.66 -20.45
C ASP A 102 6.32 11.25 -19.95
N GLU A 103 5.05 10.84 -20.14
CA GLU A 103 4.59 9.47 -19.86
C GLU A 103 5.42 8.45 -20.63
N ARG A 104 5.60 8.69 -21.94
CA ARG A 104 6.37 7.83 -22.82
C ARG A 104 7.84 7.80 -22.43
N LEU A 105 8.43 8.96 -22.11
CA LEU A 105 9.83 9.06 -21.66
C LEU A 105 10.05 8.22 -20.39
N LEU A 106 9.15 8.32 -19.39
CA LEU A 106 9.21 7.46 -18.20
C LEU A 106 9.06 5.98 -18.52
N ALA A 107 8.17 5.60 -19.45
CA ALA A 107 7.98 4.21 -19.86
C ALA A 107 9.22 3.64 -20.57
N ASP A 108 9.79 4.38 -21.54
CA ASP A 108 10.97 3.99 -22.29
C ASP A 108 12.21 3.91 -21.35
N ILE A 109 12.37 4.85 -20.41
CA ILE A 109 13.43 4.79 -19.37
C ILE A 109 13.22 3.63 -18.41
N SER A 110 12.00 3.37 -17.95
CA SER A 110 11.69 2.21 -17.08
C SER A 110 12.00 0.88 -17.77
N ASN A 111 11.79 0.79 -19.09
CA ASN A 111 12.14 -0.38 -19.90
C ASN A 111 13.66 -0.55 -20.04
N ILE A 112 14.41 0.54 -20.23
CA ILE A 112 15.90 0.52 -20.26
C ILE A 112 16.44 0.08 -18.90
N LEU A 113 15.95 0.67 -17.80
CA LEU A 113 16.38 0.33 -16.44
C LEU A 113 16.05 -1.12 -16.07
N ARG A 114 14.87 -1.63 -16.42
CA ARG A 114 14.51 -3.05 -16.19
C ARG A 114 15.47 -4.02 -16.88
N GLN A 115 16.05 -3.63 -18.02
CA GLN A 115 16.98 -4.46 -18.81
C GLN A 115 18.46 -4.29 -18.43
N HIS A 116 18.87 -3.09 -18.05
CA HIS A 116 20.29 -2.73 -17.90
C HIS A 116 20.70 -2.32 -16.48
N TRP A 117 19.75 -2.01 -15.60
CA TRP A 117 20.02 -1.63 -14.20
C TRP A 117 19.40 -2.64 -13.23
N ARG A 118 20.19 -3.66 -12.86
CA ARG A 118 19.73 -4.81 -12.08
C ARG A 118 19.02 -4.43 -10.76
N ALA A 119 19.47 -3.40 -10.05
CA ALA A 119 18.85 -3.01 -8.78
C ALA A 119 17.37 -2.61 -8.94
N TYR A 120 17.03 -1.90 -10.03
CA TYR A 120 15.64 -1.60 -10.37
C TYR A 120 14.91 -2.83 -10.93
N GLY A 121 15.56 -3.59 -11.82
CA GLY A 121 14.98 -4.81 -12.41
C GLY A 121 14.57 -5.87 -11.37
N ASP A 122 15.42 -6.14 -10.38
CA ASP A 122 15.15 -7.11 -9.30
C ASP A 122 13.94 -6.67 -8.43
N LEU A 123 13.87 -5.37 -8.06
CA LEU A 123 12.74 -4.79 -7.32
C LEU A 123 11.42 -4.83 -8.11
N VAL A 124 11.45 -4.51 -9.40
CA VAL A 124 10.26 -4.58 -10.26
C VAL A 124 9.77 -6.02 -10.39
N ALA A 125 10.69 -6.98 -10.55
CA ALA A 125 10.35 -8.40 -10.60
C ALA A 125 9.81 -8.90 -9.24
N GLN A 126 10.29 -8.38 -8.11
CA GLN A 126 9.75 -8.66 -6.77
C GLN A 126 8.30 -8.14 -6.62
N ILE A 127 8.00 -6.94 -7.13
CA ILE A 127 6.63 -6.40 -7.19
C ILE A 127 5.72 -7.30 -8.04
N GLU A 128 6.19 -7.77 -9.19
CA GLU A 128 5.44 -8.67 -10.08
C GLU A 128 5.18 -10.03 -9.43
N ARG A 129 6.21 -10.67 -8.84
CA ARG A 129 6.05 -11.90 -8.02
C ARG A 129 5.02 -11.71 -6.91
N ARG A 130 5.06 -10.57 -6.22
CA ARG A 130 4.13 -10.27 -5.12
C ARG A 130 2.69 -10.08 -5.59
N ARG A 131 2.46 -9.36 -6.70
CA ARG A 131 1.13 -9.18 -7.31
C ARG A 131 0.49 -10.53 -7.71
N GLU A 132 1.29 -11.47 -8.18
CA GLU A 132 0.82 -12.81 -8.56
C GLU A 132 0.57 -13.74 -7.38
N ILE A 133 1.45 -13.74 -6.38
CA ILE A 133 1.51 -14.78 -5.33
C ILE A 133 0.71 -14.41 -4.07
N ALA A 134 0.71 -13.14 -3.65
CA ALA A 134 0.00 -12.70 -2.44
C ALA A 134 -1.52 -13.01 -2.47
N PRO A 135 -2.25 -12.85 -3.59
CA PRO A 135 -3.66 -13.22 -3.66
C PRO A 135 -3.88 -14.72 -3.47
N ILE A 136 -3.01 -15.57 -4.04
CA ILE A 136 -3.13 -17.03 -3.97
C ILE A 136 -2.92 -17.52 -2.52
N LEU A 137 -1.89 -16.99 -1.83
CA LEU A 137 -1.64 -17.30 -0.41
C LEU A 137 -2.76 -16.78 0.51
N ALA A 138 -3.33 -15.61 0.21
CA ALA A 138 -4.47 -15.08 0.95
C ALA A 138 -5.73 -15.92 0.75
N PHE A 139 -6.02 -16.31 -0.50
CA PHE A 139 -7.10 -17.23 -0.84
C PHE A 139 -6.98 -18.54 -0.04
N GLN A 140 -5.80 -19.18 -0.09
CA GLN A 140 -5.51 -20.42 0.64
C GLN A 140 -5.80 -20.34 2.14
N ARG A 141 -5.45 -19.23 2.80
CA ARG A 141 -5.46 -19.07 4.26
C ARG A 141 -6.78 -18.51 4.82
N PHE A 142 -7.45 -17.63 4.08
CA PHE A 142 -8.54 -16.78 4.61
C PHE A 142 -9.92 -17.06 3.99
N VAL A 143 -10.01 -17.79 2.86
CA VAL A 143 -11.29 -18.36 2.41
C VAL A 143 -11.64 -19.57 3.28
N VAL A 144 -12.70 -19.46 4.07
CA VAL A 144 -13.14 -20.46 5.07
C VAL A 144 -14.28 -21.37 4.59
N GLY A 145 -14.82 -21.10 3.41
CA GLY A 145 -15.83 -21.91 2.73
C GLY A 145 -16.25 -21.30 1.40
N TRP A 146 -17.07 -22.02 0.63
CA TRP A 146 -17.73 -21.47 -0.55
C TRP A 146 -19.05 -22.20 -0.87
N GLU A 147 -19.88 -21.55 -1.67
CA GLU A 147 -21.21 -22.02 -2.12
C GLU A 147 -21.32 -21.94 -3.64
N ASN A 148 -22.17 -22.79 -4.23
CA ASN A 148 -22.46 -22.89 -5.67
C ASN A 148 -21.30 -23.30 -6.61
N LEU A 149 -20.09 -23.52 -6.09
CA LEU A 149 -18.98 -24.09 -6.87
C LEU A 149 -19.10 -25.63 -7.02
N PRO A 150 -18.61 -26.20 -8.14
CA PRO A 150 -18.61 -27.65 -8.39
C PRO A 150 -17.51 -28.42 -7.63
N VAL A 151 -16.64 -27.72 -6.91
CA VAL A 151 -15.51 -28.28 -6.16
C VAL A 151 -15.89 -28.36 -4.67
N PRO A 152 -15.73 -29.50 -3.98
CA PRO A 152 -15.96 -29.55 -2.54
C PRO A 152 -14.90 -28.71 -1.81
N PHE A 153 -15.35 -27.88 -0.86
CA PHE A 153 -14.44 -27.14 0.01
C PHE A 153 -13.70 -28.09 0.96
N ALA A 154 -12.39 -27.88 1.11
CA ALA A 154 -11.54 -28.66 2.00
C ALA A 154 -10.37 -27.80 2.52
N ARG A 155 -9.86 -28.15 3.70
CA ARG A 155 -8.62 -27.61 4.27
C ARG A 155 -7.71 -28.73 4.73
N ASP A 156 -6.40 -28.50 4.67
CA ASP A 156 -5.36 -29.39 5.17
C ASP A 156 -5.16 -29.26 6.71
N ARG A 157 -4.16 -29.96 7.25
CA ARG A 157 -3.82 -29.92 8.69
C ARG A 157 -3.22 -28.58 9.13
N GLN A 158 -2.82 -27.75 8.18
CA GLN A 158 -2.25 -26.42 8.34
C GLN A 158 -3.34 -25.34 8.17
N GLY A 159 -4.59 -25.73 7.94
CA GLY A 159 -5.74 -24.84 7.74
C GLY A 159 -5.78 -24.18 6.36
N ARG A 160 -4.94 -24.59 5.40
CA ARG A 160 -4.91 -24.06 4.03
C ARG A 160 -5.82 -24.85 3.11
N ILE A 161 -6.33 -24.22 2.06
CA ILE A 161 -6.97 -24.94 0.95
C ILE A 161 -5.89 -25.69 0.15
N PRO A 162 -5.99 -27.02 -0.05
CA PRO A 162 -4.95 -27.80 -0.72
C PRO A 162 -4.92 -27.49 -2.23
N GLU A 163 -3.73 -27.56 -2.82
CA GLU A 163 -3.47 -27.33 -4.25
C GLU A 163 -4.39 -28.17 -5.15
N SER A 164 -4.67 -29.42 -4.78
CA SER A 164 -5.57 -30.32 -5.51
C SER A 164 -7.04 -29.89 -5.54
N SER A 165 -7.42 -28.87 -4.76
CA SER A 165 -8.69 -28.13 -4.91
C SER A 165 -8.52 -26.85 -5.73
N LEU A 166 -7.40 -26.13 -5.56
CA LEU A 166 -7.13 -24.86 -6.28
C LEU A 166 -7.05 -25.05 -7.80
N ILE A 167 -6.43 -26.13 -8.28
CA ILE A 167 -6.32 -26.46 -9.72
C ILE A 167 -7.67 -26.74 -10.42
N LYS A 168 -8.79 -26.71 -9.68
CA LYS A 168 -10.15 -26.91 -10.17
C LYS A 168 -10.99 -25.62 -10.14
N LEU A 169 -10.40 -24.51 -9.71
CA LEU A 169 -11.01 -23.18 -9.65
C LEU A 169 -10.56 -22.35 -10.85
N ASP A 170 -11.35 -21.33 -11.20
CA ASP A 170 -10.92 -20.32 -12.17
C ASP A 170 -9.77 -19.47 -11.55
N PRO A 171 -8.58 -19.38 -12.19
CA PRO A 171 -7.47 -18.58 -11.69
C PRO A 171 -7.79 -17.08 -11.51
N ILE A 172 -8.71 -16.53 -12.31
CA ILE A 172 -9.15 -15.13 -12.25
C ILE A 172 -10.08 -14.91 -11.05
N GLU A 173 -11.04 -15.82 -10.82
CA GLU A 173 -11.84 -15.79 -9.59
C GLU A 173 -10.95 -15.95 -8.35
N MET A 174 -10.02 -16.92 -8.35
CA MET A 174 -9.09 -17.15 -7.26
C MET A 174 -8.24 -15.90 -6.95
N LYS A 175 -7.73 -15.20 -7.98
CA LYS A 175 -6.99 -13.94 -7.79
C LYS A 175 -7.85 -12.82 -7.23
N ALA A 176 -9.08 -12.62 -7.71
CA ALA A 176 -9.94 -11.54 -7.20
C ALA A 176 -10.44 -11.77 -5.77
N VAL A 177 -10.88 -13.00 -5.47
CA VAL A 177 -11.24 -13.42 -4.09
C VAL A 177 -10.00 -13.34 -3.18
N GLY A 178 -8.84 -13.74 -3.69
CA GLY A 178 -7.55 -13.61 -3.00
C GLY A 178 -7.15 -12.17 -2.70
N ASN A 179 -7.35 -11.24 -3.65
CA ASN A 179 -7.15 -9.81 -3.45
C ASN A 179 -8.08 -9.25 -2.37
N ARG A 180 -9.37 -9.60 -2.39
CA ARG A 180 -10.32 -9.20 -1.33
C ARG A 180 -9.88 -9.74 0.03
N ALA A 181 -9.49 -11.01 0.10
CA ALA A 181 -8.97 -11.65 1.32
C ALA A 181 -7.66 -11.01 1.83
N TYR A 182 -6.79 -10.55 0.92
CA TYR A 182 -5.55 -9.88 1.28
C TYR A 182 -5.79 -8.45 1.78
N ALA A 183 -6.74 -7.71 1.20
CA ALA A 183 -7.12 -6.37 1.64
C ALA A 183 -7.63 -6.35 3.10
N LEU A 184 -8.37 -7.39 3.52
CA LEU A 184 -8.83 -7.56 4.91
C LEU A 184 -7.69 -7.74 5.95
N LEU A 185 -6.43 -7.88 5.53
CA LEU A 185 -5.26 -7.86 6.42
C LEU A 185 -4.75 -6.42 6.69
N TYR A 186 -5.20 -5.44 5.90
CA TYR A 186 -4.77 -4.03 5.93
C TYR A 186 -5.98 -3.08 5.83
N PRO A 187 -7.01 -3.20 6.69
CA PRO A 187 -8.24 -2.42 6.60
C PRO A 187 -8.03 -0.89 6.71
N GLU A 188 -6.89 -0.47 7.24
CA GLU A 188 -6.48 0.94 7.32
C GLU A 188 -6.22 1.54 5.92
N LEU A 189 -5.60 0.81 5.00
CA LEU A 189 -5.24 1.31 3.65
C LEU A 189 -6.48 1.55 2.74
N ASP A 190 -7.54 0.75 2.90
CA ASP A 190 -8.82 0.99 2.22
C ASP A 190 -9.65 2.08 2.93
N ALA A 191 -9.41 2.30 4.23
CA ALA A 191 -10.10 3.33 5.02
C ALA A 191 -9.50 4.73 4.86
N GLU A 192 -8.18 4.85 4.65
CA GLU A 192 -7.51 6.10 4.30
C GLU A 192 -8.14 6.71 3.03
N LYS A 193 -8.39 5.90 1.99
CA LYS A 193 -9.07 6.31 0.75
C LYS A 193 -10.55 6.70 0.91
N ASN A 194 -11.16 6.43 2.05
CA ASN A 194 -12.55 6.77 2.37
C ASN A 194 -12.65 7.76 3.54
N SER A 195 -11.52 8.27 4.04
CA SER A 195 -11.47 9.21 5.14
C SER A 195 -11.63 10.63 4.62
N ALA A 196 -12.88 11.03 4.39
CA ALA A 196 -13.22 12.44 4.15
C ALA A 196 -12.52 13.32 5.20
N ALA A 197 -11.85 14.38 4.75
CA ALA A 197 -11.00 15.22 5.59
C ALA A 197 -11.73 15.63 6.89
N PRO A 198 -11.06 15.60 8.05
CA PRO A 198 -11.70 15.87 9.33
C PRO A 198 -12.36 17.25 9.28
N SER A 199 -13.69 17.25 9.36
CA SER A 199 -14.51 18.47 9.19
C SER A 199 -13.94 19.60 10.03
N SER A 200 -13.57 20.69 9.36
CA SER A 200 -13.00 21.88 10.01
C SER A 200 -14.01 22.41 11.01
N SER A 201 -13.76 22.14 12.29
CA SER A 201 -14.62 22.60 13.38
C SER A 201 -14.43 24.11 13.51
N GLU A 202 -15.37 24.88 12.95
CA GLU A 202 -15.47 26.34 13.10
C GLU A 202 -15.90 26.76 14.53
N ASP A 203 -15.22 26.20 15.52
CA ASP A 203 -15.30 26.59 16.94
C ASP A 203 -13.87 26.67 17.50
N GLY A 204 -13.05 27.51 16.84
CA GLY A 204 -11.80 27.97 17.44
C GLY A 204 -12.11 28.66 18.77
N PRO A 205 -11.34 28.38 19.85
CA PRO A 205 -11.69 28.85 21.18
C PRO A 205 -11.76 30.38 21.22
N LYS A 206 -12.94 30.92 21.51
CA LYS A 206 -13.17 32.35 21.65
C LYS A 206 -12.27 32.91 22.75
N ILE A 207 -11.25 33.64 22.33
CA ILE A 207 -10.39 34.43 23.22
C ILE A 207 -11.29 35.44 23.91
N SER A 208 -11.41 35.35 25.23
CA SER A 208 -12.22 36.28 26.02
C SER A 208 -11.46 37.58 26.23
N ASP A 209 -11.87 38.66 25.54
CA ASP A 209 -11.34 40.00 25.81
C ASP A 209 -11.55 40.40 27.27
N SER A 210 -10.50 40.90 27.91
CA SER A 210 -10.52 41.39 29.30
C SER A 210 -9.41 42.41 29.56
N ALA A 211 -9.53 43.56 28.91
CA ALA A 211 -9.03 44.84 29.43
C ALA A 211 -10.11 45.47 30.34
N ASP A 212 -9.81 46.27 31.36
CA ASP A 212 -8.51 46.71 31.92
C ASP A 212 -8.55 46.51 33.48
N THR A 213 -8.03 47.29 34.45
CA THR A 213 -7.48 48.66 34.47
C THR A 213 -6.40 48.82 35.54
N THR A 214 -5.23 49.37 35.14
CA THR A 214 -4.27 50.15 35.97
C THR A 214 -3.82 49.64 37.35
N ALA A 215 -2.49 49.50 37.54
CA ALA A 215 -1.80 50.22 38.63
C ALA A 215 -0.26 50.29 38.47
N THR A 216 0.26 51.48 38.74
CA THR A 216 1.67 51.93 38.66
C THR A 216 2.67 51.23 39.60
N GLY A 217 3.87 50.93 39.08
CA GLY A 217 5.14 51.21 39.79
C GLY A 217 5.96 50.04 40.35
N GLY A 218 7.24 49.96 39.96
CA GLY A 218 8.21 49.01 40.55
C GLY A 218 9.62 49.10 39.93
N LYS A 219 10.50 49.96 40.48
CA LYS A 219 11.93 49.98 40.12
C LYS A 219 12.72 48.97 40.95
N SER A 220 13.55 48.15 40.31
CA SER A 220 14.80 47.65 40.89
C SER A 220 15.83 47.35 39.80
N THR A 221 17.12 47.35 40.16
CA THR A 221 18.25 47.28 39.21
C THR A 221 19.29 46.23 39.62
N GLY A 222 19.85 45.54 38.63
CA GLY A 222 20.99 44.63 38.80
C GLY A 222 20.66 43.19 38.39
N ARG A 223 21.64 42.35 38.02
CA ARG A 223 23.09 42.63 37.84
C ARG A 223 23.66 41.64 36.81
N SER A 224 24.71 42.02 36.10
CA SER A 224 25.39 41.17 35.12
C SER A 224 26.31 40.11 35.77
N GLY A 225 26.46 38.98 35.09
CA GLY A 225 27.32 37.84 35.47
C GLY A 225 26.52 36.53 35.55
N ARG A 226 27.05 35.36 35.14
CA ARG A 226 28.39 35.05 34.61
C ARG A 226 28.28 33.80 33.70
N LYS A 227 29.03 33.74 32.60
CA LYS A 227 29.18 32.49 31.81
C LYS A 227 30.00 31.46 32.59
N THR A 228 29.60 30.20 32.54
CA THR A 228 30.42 29.05 32.95
C THR A 228 30.83 28.27 31.70
N PRO A 229 32.12 28.21 31.34
CA PRO A 229 32.64 27.38 30.26
C PRO A 229 33.32 26.10 30.79
N ALA A 230 33.59 25.17 29.87
CA ALA A 230 34.17 23.83 30.07
C ALA A 230 33.24 22.84 30.79
#